data_AF-A0A1C3EES8-F1
#
_entry.id   AF-A0A1C3EES8-F1
#
_cell.length_a   1.000
_cell.length_b   1.000
_cell.length_c   1.000
_cell.angle_alpha   90.00
_cell.angle_beta   90.00
_cell.angle_gamma   90.00
#
_symmetry.space_group_name_H-M   'P 1'
#
loop_
_entity.id
_entity.type
_entity.pdbx_description
1 polymer ?
#
loop_
_entity_poly.entity_id
_entity_poly.type
_entity_poly.pdbx_seq_one_letter_code
_entity_poly.pdbx_strand_id
1 'polypeptide(L)'
;MAAEKLTRARLLQILFMMSLLITAFFWRTFNHDTSISAKTCVLHNNQCDIKAVSGPVSIRVGANSSDDFSLTVTSMEKPTKVLFYINKNKKIEAESVDGNTDDKYVYTVPTSNLDVNEKPERAIVFLNEDQVKVAF
;
A
#
# COMPACT_ATOMS: atom_id res chain seq x y z
N MET A 1 -51.79 4.80 -1.89
CA MET A 1 -52.23 3.67 -1.02
C MET A 1 -52.34 4.21 0.39
N ALA A 2 -53.39 3.87 1.14
CA ALA A 2 -53.59 4.38 2.50
C ALA A 2 -52.27 4.26 3.27
N ALA A 3 -51.73 5.40 3.70
CA ALA A 3 -50.57 5.46 4.56
C ALA A 3 -51.03 4.92 5.92
N GLU A 4 -51.02 3.59 6.01
CA GLU A 4 -51.36 2.81 7.19
C GLU A 4 -50.63 3.46 8.37
N LYS A 5 -51.37 3.85 9.41
CA LYS A 5 -50.84 4.50 10.60
C LYS A 5 -49.58 3.75 11.02
N LEU A 6 -48.41 4.29 10.71
CA LEU A 6 -47.13 3.74 11.15
C LEU A 6 -47.18 3.79 12.68
N THR A 7 -47.39 2.64 13.31
CA THR A 7 -47.32 2.54 14.75
C THR A 7 -45.95 3.06 15.17
N ARG A 8 -45.90 3.96 16.15
CA ARG A 8 -44.65 4.68 16.52
C ARG A 8 -43.48 3.72 16.75
N ALA A 9 -43.77 2.51 17.22
CA ALA A 9 -42.81 1.43 17.40
C ALA A 9 -42.14 0.97 16.09
N ARG A 10 -42.90 0.78 15.01
CA ARG A 10 -42.38 0.33 13.72
C ARG A 10 -41.55 1.42 13.03
N LEU A 11 -41.94 2.68 13.22
CA LEU A 11 -41.18 3.83 12.72
C LEU A 11 -39.81 3.92 13.40
N LEU A 12 -39.76 3.76 14.72
CA LEU A 12 -38.52 3.80 15.49
C LEU A 12 -37.55 2.69 15.06
N GLN A 13 -38.07 1.48 14.83
CA GLN A 13 -37.27 0.34 14.37
C GLN A 13 -36.59 0.62 13.03
N ILE A 14 -37.31 1.21 12.07
CA ILE A 14 -36.76 1.56 10.76
C ILE A 14 -35.68 2.63 10.92
N LEU A 15 -35.90 3.65 11.76
CA LEU A 15 -34.89 4.68 12.03
C LEU A 15 -33.62 4.12 12.66
N PHE A 16 -33.74 3.18 13.61
CA PHE A 16 -32.59 2.49 14.19
C PHE A 16 -31.82 1.63 13.18
N MET A 17 -32.54 0.90 12.30
CA MET A 17 -31.89 0.14 11.23
C MET A 17 -31.17 1.06 10.25
N MET A 18 -31.81 2.16 9.84
CA MET A 18 -31.19 3.14 8.95
C MET A 18 -29.95 3.79 9.58
N SER A 19 -30.00 4.16 10.86
CA SER A 19 -28.84 4.77 11.53
C SER A 19 -27.65 3.81 11.65
N LEU A 20 -27.90 2.53 11.94
CA LEU A 20 -26.86 1.50 11.98
C LEU A 20 -26.21 1.31 10.61
N LEU A 21 -27.01 1.22 9.54
CA LEU A 21 -26.49 1.07 8.18
C LEU A 21 -25.66 2.28 7.76
N ILE A 22 -26.15 3.49 8.05
CA ILE A 22 -25.44 4.74 7.78
C ILE A 22 -24.11 4.78 8.54
N THR A 23 -24.10 4.42 9.82
CA THR A 23 -22.88 4.41 10.65
C THR A 23 -21.85 3.41 10.12
N ALA A 24 -22.28 2.19 9.76
CA ALA A 24 -21.40 1.18 9.18
C ALA A 24 -20.84 1.62 7.81
N PHE A 25 -21.66 2.29 7.00
CA PHE A 25 -21.25 2.84 5.71
C PHE A 25 -20.24 3.98 5.87
N PHE A 26 -20.48 4.92 6.78
CA PHE A 26 -19.53 5.99 7.09
C PHE A 26 -18.23 5.43 7.66
N TRP A 27 -18.29 4.46 8.57
CA TRP A 27 -17.09 3.80 9.09
C TRP A 27 -16.25 3.17 7.97
N ARG A 28 -16.91 2.51 7.00
CA ARG A 28 -16.21 1.95 5.84
C ARG A 28 -15.66 3.03 4.91
N THR A 29 -16.38 4.14 4.72
CA THR A 29 -15.99 5.25 3.84
C THR A 29 -14.80 6.03 4.39
N PHE A 30 -14.82 6.40 5.68
CA PHE A 30 -13.69 7.08 6.33
C PHE A 30 -12.40 6.25 6.30
N ASN A 31 -12.50 4.92 6.36
CA ASN A 31 -11.35 4.03 6.25
C ASN A 31 -10.89 3.79 4.80
N HIS A 32 -11.67 4.18 3.78
CA HIS A 32 -11.32 3.92 2.38
C HIS A 32 -10.48 5.04 1.75
N ASP A 33 -10.60 6.26 2.28
CA ASP A 33 -10.02 7.47 1.71
C ASP A 33 -8.92 8.10 2.57
N THR A 34 -8.08 7.29 3.23
CA THR A 34 -6.70 7.73 3.43
C THR A 34 -6.03 7.73 2.05
N SER A 35 -6.33 8.80 1.32
CA SER A 35 -5.70 9.22 0.06
C SER A 35 -4.26 9.59 0.35
N ILE A 36 -3.51 8.57 0.72
CA ILE A 36 -2.07 8.64 0.84
C ILE A 36 -1.59 9.09 -0.54
N SER A 37 -0.82 10.18 -0.58
CA SER A 37 -0.36 10.79 -1.82
C SER A 37 0.46 9.77 -2.59
N ALA A 38 -0.19 9.10 -3.54
CA ALA A 38 0.41 8.03 -4.33
C ALA A 38 1.30 8.65 -5.40
N LYS A 39 2.57 8.89 -5.08
CA LYS A 39 3.55 9.37 -6.05
C LYS A 39 3.97 8.21 -6.93
N THR A 40 3.90 8.40 -8.25
CA THR A 40 4.34 7.41 -9.22
C THR A 40 5.83 7.61 -9.54
N CYS A 41 6.56 6.50 -9.50
CA CYS A 41 7.99 6.42 -9.70
C CYS A 41 8.22 5.39 -10.81
N VAL A 42 8.63 5.87 -11.98
CA VAL A 42 8.93 5.02 -13.15
C VAL A 42 10.43 4.77 -13.16
N LEU A 43 10.83 3.51 -13.22
CA LEU A 43 12.24 3.16 -13.26
C LEU A 43 12.92 3.64 -14.55
N HIS A 44 14.06 4.30 -14.38
CA HIS A 44 15.01 4.57 -15.47
C HIS A 44 16.37 3.98 -15.08
N ASN A 45 16.89 3.05 -15.88
CA ASN A 45 18.15 2.33 -15.57
C ASN A 45 18.18 1.66 -14.18
N ASN A 46 17.07 1.02 -13.79
CA ASN A 46 16.92 0.36 -12.48
C ASN A 46 16.96 1.29 -11.25
N GLN A 47 16.82 2.60 -11.45
CA GLN A 47 16.75 3.59 -10.39
C GLN A 47 15.60 4.58 -10.64
N CYS A 48 15.08 5.17 -9.57
CA CYS A 48 14.13 6.26 -9.62
C CYS A 48 14.29 7.15 -8.39
N ASP A 49 14.38 8.45 -8.63
CA ASP A 49 14.53 9.47 -7.59
C ASP A 49 13.29 10.34 -7.55
N ILE A 50 12.66 10.44 -6.39
CA ILE A 50 11.46 11.24 -6.19
C ILE A 50 11.55 12.08 -4.93
N LYS A 51 10.83 13.20 -4.91
CA LYS A 51 10.66 14.01 -3.71
C LYS A 51 9.35 13.60 -3.01
N ALA A 52 9.49 12.85 -1.93
CA ALA A 52 8.40 12.56 -0.99
C ALA A 52 8.29 13.71 0.03
N VAL A 53 7.21 13.73 0.81
CA VAL A 53 7.01 14.67 1.91
C VAL A 53 8.08 14.48 2.99
N SER A 54 8.50 13.23 3.25
CA SER A 54 9.57 12.89 4.19
C SER A 54 10.98 13.24 3.71
N GLY A 55 11.15 13.65 2.45
CA GLY A 55 12.44 14.04 1.88
C GLY A 55 12.72 13.44 0.49
N PRO A 56 13.95 13.61 -0.03
CA PRO A 56 14.36 12.94 -1.26
C PRO A 56 14.48 11.44 -1.02
N VAL A 57 13.78 10.64 -1.83
CA VAL A 57 13.80 9.18 -1.77
C VAL A 57 14.38 8.67 -3.07
N SER A 58 15.44 7.87 -2.97
CA SER A 58 16.01 7.16 -4.13
C SER A 58 15.71 5.67 -4.00
N ILE A 59 15.13 5.12 -5.06
CA ILE A 59 14.71 3.73 -5.14
C ILE A 59 15.57 3.06 -6.20
N ARG A 60 16.27 2.01 -5.82
CA ARG A 60 17.10 1.22 -6.72
C ARG A 60 16.62 -0.22 -6.69
N VAL A 61 16.44 -0.79 -7.86
CA VAL A 61 16.20 -2.22 -8.01
C VAL A 61 17.54 -2.89 -8.32
N GLY A 62 17.72 -4.08 -7.80
CA GLY A 62 18.90 -4.90 -8.03
C GLY A 62 18.56 -6.38 -7.97
N ALA A 63 19.49 -7.20 -8.43
CA ALA A 63 19.50 -8.64 -8.15
C ALA A 63 20.81 -8.92 -7.41
N ASN A 64 20.72 -9.44 -6.18
CA ASN A 64 21.92 -9.68 -5.36
C ASN A 64 22.63 -10.98 -5.76
N SER A 65 21.88 -11.99 -6.21
CA SER A 65 22.41 -13.30 -6.58
C SER A 65 21.38 -14.04 -7.41
N SER A 66 21.59 -14.08 -8.73
CA SER A 66 20.96 -14.90 -9.79
C SER A 66 19.42 -15.02 -9.90
N ASP A 67 18.64 -14.81 -8.85
CA ASP A 67 17.18 -14.93 -8.85
C ASP A 67 16.50 -14.02 -7.80
N ASP A 68 17.21 -13.56 -6.76
CA ASP A 68 16.60 -12.72 -5.72
C ASP A 68 16.45 -11.25 -6.13
N PHE A 69 15.20 -10.82 -6.31
CA PHE A 69 14.82 -9.43 -6.55
C PHE A 69 14.96 -8.60 -5.26
N SER A 70 15.84 -7.60 -5.29
CA SER A 70 16.05 -6.67 -4.17
C SER A 70 15.63 -5.24 -4.54
N LEU A 71 14.89 -4.59 -3.65
CA LEU A 71 14.53 -3.19 -3.72
C LEU A 71 15.28 -2.46 -2.60
N THR A 72 16.20 -1.60 -2.99
CA THR A 72 16.88 -0.69 -2.08
C THR A 72 16.13 0.63 -2.08
N VAL A 73 15.64 1.03 -0.91
CA VAL A 73 15.00 2.33 -0.68
C VAL A 73 15.94 3.14 0.22
N THR A 74 16.48 4.23 -0.31
CA THR A 74 17.27 5.18 0.46
C THR A 74 16.38 6.39 0.78
N SER A 75 16.15 6.59 2.07
CA SER A 75 15.20 7.58 2.61
C SER A 75 15.70 8.01 3.99
N MET A 76 15.46 9.27 4.34
CA MET A 76 15.78 9.80 5.68
C MET A 76 14.93 9.18 6.79
N GLU A 77 13.78 8.62 6.43
CA GLU A 77 12.88 7.92 7.36
C GLU A 77 12.69 6.46 6.93
N LYS A 78 12.64 5.58 7.93
CA LYS A 78 12.38 4.14 7.73
C LYS A 78 10.99 3.93 7.13
N PRO A 79 10.86 3.27 5.96
CA PRO A 79 9.56 2.93 5.40
C PRO A 79 8.81 1.98 6.34
N THR A 80 7.55 2.29 6.59
CA THR A 80 6.71 1.51 7.50
C THR A 80 6.43 0.13 6.92
N LYS A 81 6.18 0.05 5.60
CA LYS A 81 5.82 -1.17 4.87
C LYS A 81 6.27 -1.10 3.42
N VAL A 82 6.56 -2.25 2.83
CA VAL A 82 6.78 -2.37 1.39
C VAL A 82 5.99 -3.56 0.85
N LEU A 83 5.12 -3.28 -0.12
CA LEU A 83 4.26 -4.27 -0.76
C LEU A 83 4.68 -4.45 -2.23
N PHE A 84 5.02 -5.67 -2.60
CA PHE A 84 5.26 -6.07 -3.99
C PHE A 84 4.00 -6.66 -4.57
N TYR A 85 3.63 -6.23 -5.77
CA TYR A 85 2.52 -6.79 -6.54
C TYR A 85 3.11 -7.59 -7.70
N ILE A 86 2.87 -8.89 -7.67
CA ILE A 86 3.27 -9.81 -8.73
C ILE A 86 2.25 -9.79 -9.84
N ASN A 87 0.96 -9.75 -9.47
CA ASN A 87 -0.15 -9.60 -10.38
C ASN A 87 -1.28 -8.87 -9.67
N LYS A 88 -2.44 -8.70 -10.32
CA LYS A 88 -3.61 -8.02 -9.74
C LYS A 88 -4.13 -8.66 -8.44
N ASN A 89 -3.83 -9.93 -8.20
CA ASN A 89 -4.42 -10.74 -7.14
C ASN A 89 -3.40 -11.19 -6.07
N LYS A 90 -2.10 -11.12 -6.35
CA LYS A 90 -1.01 -11.61 -5.50
C LYS A 90 -0.12 -10.45 -5.08
N LYS A 91 -0.10 -10.19 -3.77
CA LYS A 91 0.76 -9.20 -3.12
C LYS A 91 1.62 -9.87 -2.05
N ILE A 92 2.88 -9.45 -1.93
CA ILE A 92 3.83 -9.94 -0.94
C ILE A 92 4.33 -8.74 -0.14
N GLU A 93 4.25 -8.83 1.18
CA GLU A 93 4.90 -7.88 2.08
C GLU A 93 6.37 -8.28 2.20
N ALA A 94 7.27 -7.36 1.88
CA ALA A 94 8.70 -7.64 1.98
C ALA A 94 9.21 -7.38 3.38
N GLU A 95 10.11 -8.25 3.81
CA GLU A 95 10.84 -8.08 5.04
C GLU A 95 12.03 -7.16 4.79
N SER A 96 12.26 -6.22 5.71
CA SER A 96 13.46 -5.38 5.68
C SER A 96 14.65 -6.23 6.08
N VAL A 97 15.60 -6.42 5.17
CA VAL A 97 16.92 -6.96 5.49
C VAL A 97 17.75 -5.74 5.86
N ASP A 98 17.97 -5.54 7.17
CA ASP A 98 18.60 -4.34 7.71
C ASP A 98 19.82 -3.93 6.88
N GLY A 99 19.71 -2.76 6.25
CA GLY A 99 20.81 -2.16 5.51
C GLY A 99 21.78 -1.54 6.52
N ASN A 100 23.06 -1.86 6.37
CA ASN A 100 24.13 -1.48 7.29
C ASN A 100 24.54 0.01 7.18
N THR A 101 23.58 0.93 7.01
CA THR A 101 23.83 2.38 6.84
C THR A 101 22.57 3.17 7.18
N ASP A 102 22.67 4.20 8.04
CA ASP A 102 21.56 4.94 8.69
C ASP A 102 20.39 5.36 7.77
N ASP A 103 20.62 5.58 6.47
CA ASP A 103 19.61 6.06 5.52
C ASP A 103 19.24 5.05 4.41
N LYS A 104 19.71 3.80 4.49
CA LYS A 104 19.55 2.80 3.42
C LYS A 104 18.78 1.59 3.92
N TYR A 105 17.55 1.42 3.44
CA TYR A 105 16.69 0.29 3.77
C TYR A 105 16.63 -0.67 2.58
N VAL A 106 17.08 -1.90 2.78
CA VAL A 106 17.03 -2.94 1.75
C VAL A 106 15.84 -3.85 2.03
N TYR A 107 14.94 -3.95 1.07
CA TYR A 107 13.80 -4.86 1.10
C TYR A 107 14.04 -5.93 0.05
N THR A 108 14.12 -7.18 0.51
CA THR A 108 14.23 -8.32 -0.39
C THR A 108 12.90 -9.03 -0.46
N VAL A 109 12.49 -9.42 -1.66
CA VAL A 109 11.36 -10.32 -1.79
C VAL A 109 11.95 -11.73 -1.81
N PRO A 110 11.65 -12.58 -0.82
CA PRO A 110 12.14 -13.95 -0.85
C PRO A 110 11.50 -14.66 -2.04
N THR A 111 12.34 -15.11 -2.97
CA THR A 111 11.97 -15.87 -4.17
C THR A 111 11.26 -17.18 -3.85
N SER A 112 11.33 -17.66 -2.61
CA SER A 112 10.56 -18.82 -2.13
C SER A 112 9.03 -18.66 -2.27
N ASN A 113 8.53 -17.43 -2.43
CA ASN A 113 7.11 -17.14 -2.65
C ASN A 113 6.77 -16.70 -4.10
N LEU A 114 7.76 -16.63 -4.99
CA LEU A 114 7.58 -16.35 -6.40
C LEU A 114 7.84 -17.62 -7.22
N ASP A 115 6.94 -17.94 -8.15
CA ASP A 115 7.27 -18.90 -9.20
C ASP A 115 8.47 -18.33 -9.98
N VAL A 116 9.40 -19.18 -10.40
CA VAL A 116 10.73 -18.89 -11.01
C VAL A 116 10.70 -17.93 -12.22
N ASN A 117 9.51 -17.52 -12.70
CA ASN A 117 9.31 -16.57 -13.79
C ASN A 117 8.35 -15.41 -13.47
N GLU A 118 7.77 -15.36 -12.28
CA GLU A 118 6.92 -14.26 -11.86
C GLU A 118 7.81 -13.12 -11.33
N LYS A 119 7.87 -12.02 -12.07
CA LYS A 119 8.53 -10.78 -11.62
C LYS A 119 7.47 -9.81 -11.09
N PRO A 120 7.78 -9.00 -10.06
CA PRO A 120 6.85 -7.98 -9.61
C PRO A 120 6.59 -6.95 -10.72
N GLU A 121 5.32 -6.63 -10.98
CA GLU A 121 4.91 -5.57 -11.92
C GLU A 121 5.06 -4.18 -11.31
N ARG A 122 4.87 -4.09 -9.98
CA ARG A 122 4.94 -2.83 -9.24
C ARG A 122 5.21 -3.09 -7.76
N ALA A 123 5.83 -2.12 -7.10
CA ALA A 123 5.92 -2.06 -5.64
C ALA A 123 5.25 -0.80 -5.10
N ILE A 124 4.75 -0.88 -3.88
CA ILE A 124 4.26 0.25 -3.11
C ILE A 124 5.08 0.34 -1.83
N VAL A 125 5.81 1.43 -1.69
CA VAL A 125 6.59 1.76 -0.49
C VAL A 125 5.76 2.74 0.33
N PHE A 126 5.52 2.42 1.60
CA PHE A 126 4.78 3.27 2.53
C PHE A 126 5.79 4.05 3.38
N LEU A 127 5.76 5.37 3.27
CA LEU A 127 6.64 6.31 3.96
C LEU A 127 5.76 7.22 4.81
N ASN A 128 5.48 6.83 6.07
CA ASN A 128 4.59 7.56 6.97
C ASN A 128 3.23 7.91 6.31
N GLU A 129 3.07 9.16 5.86
CA GLU A 129 1.84 9.68 5.24
C GLU A 129 1.83 9.61 3.70
N ASP A 130 2.91 9.11 3.08
CA ASP A 130 3.08 8.99 1.63
C ASP A 130 3.14 7.52 1.16
N GLN A 131 2.70 7.30 -0.08
CA GLN A 131 2.83 6.02 -0.79
C GLN A 131 3.60 6.29 -2.06
N VAL A 132 4.69 5.57 -2.25
CA VAL A 132 5.45 5.62 -3.47
C VAL A 132 5.14 4.37 -4.26
N LYS A 133 4.45 4.56 -5.37
CA LYS A 133 4.15 3.51 -6.34
C LYS A 133 5.31 3.44 -7.34
N VAL A 134 6.10 2.39 -7.23
CA VAL A 134 7.21 2.05 -8.12
C VAL A 134 6.68 1.13 -9.21
N ALA A 135 6.80 1.52 -10.47
CA ALA A 135 6.50 0.67 -11.62
C ALA A 135 7.82 0.15 -12.21
N PHE A 136 7.92 -1.18 -12.32
CA PHE A 136 9.11 -1.88 -12.83
C PHE A 136 9.05 -2.06 -14.35
#